data_AF-A0A6A3H604-F1
#
_entry.id   AF-A0A6A3H604-F1
#
_cell.length_a   1.000
_cell.length_b   1.000
_cell.length_c   1.000
_cell.angle_alpha   90.00
_cell.angle_beta   90.00
_cell.angle_gamma   90.00
#
_symmetry.space_group_name_H-M   'P 1'
#
loop_
_entity.id
_entity.type
_entity.pdbx_description
1 polymer ?
#
loop_
_entity_poly.entity_id
_entity_poly.type
_entity_poly.pdbx_seq_one_letter_code
_entity_poly.pdbx_strand_id
1 'polypeptide(L)'
;MARRHDVDADDIDLEEGELDTNDLEAAGCVVCALGARRLRLPIAPQAQLPASGAPVHSVTALVADAHILQRENQELRTQYELVSAHNAGLATHASVLHDRNLAILHRAREGYRAGMIRLEQLQAAQDQIADYAAQLARASATPPPSAVPLARLFAAQGERDDARAERDDLRVDLAAAQAALKRARTPPKLNVIGCGSFDALAERDRVTRVLVVAEQERDGALGMRDQARRISTALRRERDAAVTERDQARQAVAALEQRRDAAVAERDQARLALTAQRQQRALVDEELRVTRTTTFGAPTPLLVAHAEELRRGATRIHELEESVATATTHRVAAESEMARAQAGALGAASRAAQYRAGWMSVRRSSQQRREAVGAQVYRLSVRVVELEKGRDLAIRERDERAVAWRRMLRDARRGRELAQRVRDELADRLAGVVMGVGGHIDTGGLISRLEATFTAEIDAAPP
;
A
#
# COMPACT_ATOMS: atom_id res chain seq x y z
N MET A 1 22.78 25.42 -6.68
CA MET A 1 23.03 24.84 -8.01
C MET A 1 23.60 23.44 -7.82
N ALA A 2 22.78 22.40 -7.95
CA ALA A 2 23.23 21.02 -7.91
C ALA A 2 22.77 20.35 -9.20
N ARG A 3 23.76 19.90 -9.98
CA ARG A 3 23.60 19.32 -11.32
C ARG A 3 22.84 18.01 -11.22
N ARG A 4 21.71 17.91 -11.93
CA ARG A 4 21.01 16.65 -12.17
C ARG A 4 21.93 15.76 -12.99
N HIS A 5 22.16 14.54 -12.53
CA HIS A 5 22.63 13.47 -13.38
C HIS A 5 21.39 12.92 -14.06
N ASP A 6 21.35 13.09 -15.37
CA ASP A 6 20.39 12.42 -16.24
C ASP A 6 20.71 10.92 -16.17
N VAL A 7 19.78 10.17 -15.60
CA VAL A 7 19.76 8.72 -15.73
C VAL A 7 18.99 8.46 -17.01
N ASP A 8 19.67 7.82 -17.96
CA ASP A 8 19.16 7.46 -19.27
C ASP A 8 17.80 6.76 -19.16
N ALA A 9 16.89 7.16 -20.06
CA ALA A 9 15.54 6.64 -20.16
C ALA A 9 15.46 5.22 -20.74
N ASP A 10 16.61 4.60 -21.05
CA ASP A 10 16.69 3.36 -21.83
C ASP A 10 16.85 2.08 -20.98
N ASP A 11 16.92 2.17 -19.64
CA ASP A 11 17.23 1.01 -18.76
C ASP A 11 16.00 0.43 -18.02
N ILE A 12 14.79 0.67 -18.49
CA ILE A 12 13.61 -0.08 -18.00
C ILE A 12 12.97 -0.79 -19.18
N ASP A 13 13.36 -2.04 -19.36
CA ASP A 13 12.57 -3.07 -20.05
C ASP A 13 11.24 -3.23 -19.30
N LEU A 14 10.31 -2.29 -19.53
CA LEU A 14 8.90 -2.54 -19.36
C LEU A 14 8.52 -3.44 -20.52
N GLU A 15 8.22 -4.70 -20.23
CA GLU A 15 7.24 -5.41 -21.04
C GLU A 15 5.95 -4.59 -20.97
N GLU A 16 5.85 -3.62 -21.88
CA GLU A 16 4.61 -3.02 -22.31
C GLU A 16 3.79 -4.20 -22.81
N GLY A 17 2.94 -4.74 -21.93
CA GLY A 17 1.70 -5.33 -22.34
C GLY A 17 0.94 -4.23 -23.05
N GLU A 18 1.26 -4.05 -24.32
CA GLU A 18 0.72 -3.13 -25.29
C GLU A 18 -0.80 -3.15 -25.07
N LEU A 19 -1.31 -2.12 -24.39
CA LEU A 19 -2.73 -1.85 -24.40
C LEU A 19 -2.99 -1.45 -25.84
N ASP A 20 -3.36 -2.46 -26.63
CA ASP A 20 -3.66 -2.38 -28.05
C ASP A 20 -4.42 -1.09 -28.34
N THR A 21 -3.69 -0.05 -28.75
CA THR A 21 -4.26 1.28 -28.98
C THR A 21 -5.15 1.27 -30.23
N ASN A 22 -5.17 0.14 -30.97
CA ASN A 22 -6.19 -0.15 -31.98
C ASN A 22 -7.60 -0.31 -31.38
N ASP A 23 -7.75 -0.44 -30.05
CA ASP A 23 -9.05 -0.61 -29.39
C ASP A 23 -9.85 0.70 -29.20
N LEU A 24 -9.24 1.87 -29.42
CA LEU A 24 -9.86 3.18 -29.24
C LEU A 24 -10.13 3.93 -30.55
N GLU A 25 -9.66 3.43 -31.69
CA GLU A 25 -9.92 4.06 -32.99
C GLU A 25 -11.29 3.67 -33.55
N ALA A 26 -12.34 4.28 -33.01
CA ALA A 26 -13.59 4.47 -33.78
C ALA A 26 -13.36 5.30 -35.06
N ALA A 27 -12.18 5.93 -35.20
CA ALA A 27 -11.75 6.70 -36.37
C ALA A 27 -11.46 5.84 -37.61
N GLY A 28 -11.21 4.53 -37.47
CA GLY A 28 -10.93 3.62 -38.59
C GLY A 28 -12.15 2.89 -39.16
N CYS A 29 -13.32 2.98 -38.51
CA CYS A 29 -14.50 2.23 -38.97
C CYS A 29 -15.12 2.89 -40.22
N VAL A 30 -14.90 2.28 -41.38
CA VAL A 30 -15.46 2.69 -42.68
C VAL A 30 -16.97 2.89 -42.61
N VAL A 31 -17.69 2.07 -41.83
CA VAL A 31 -19.15 2.18 -41.67
C VAL A 31 -19.54 3.45 -40.90
N CYS A 32 -18.82 3.80 -39.82
CA CYS A 32 -19.04 5.03 -39.06
C CYS A 32 -18.66 6.29 -39.86
N ALA A 33 -17.58 6.23 -40.65
CA ALA A 33 -17.12 7.33 -41.50
C ALA A 33 -18.11 7.67 -42.63
N LEU A 34 -18.83 6.66 -43.15
CA LEU A 34 -19.81 6.85 -44.22
C LEU A 34 -21.14 7.47 -43.74
N GLY A 35 -21.44 7.42 -42.44
CA GLY A 35 -22.62 8.03 -41.84
C GLY A 35 -23.96 7.47 -42.36
N ALA A 36 -25.06 7.97 -41.79
CA ALA A 36 -26.41 7.61 -42.24
C ALA A 36 -26.70 8.27 -43.60
N ARG A 37 -27.11 7.47 -44.59
CA ARG A 37 -27.49 7.98 -45.92
C ARG A 37 -28.97 8.38 -45.91
N ARG A 38 -29.28 9.55 -46.49
CA ARG A 38 -30.65 10.00 -46.75
C ARG A 38 -31.00 9.76 -48.21
N LEU A 39 -32.21 9.26 -48.46
CA LEU A 39 -32.81 9.27 -49.80
C LEU A 39 -32.92 10.71 -50.32
N ARG A 40 -32.40 10.94 -51.53
CA ARG A 40 -32.64 12.18 -52.27
C ARG A 40 -33.75 11.93 -53.27
N LEU A 41 -34.92 12.51 -53.00
CA LEU A 41 -36.03 12.49 -53.95
C LEU A 41 -35.74 13.49 -55.09
N PRO A 42 -36.03 13.15 -56.35
CA PRO A 42 -36.02 14.13 -57.44
C PRO A 42 -37.08 15.21 -57.16
N ILE A 43 -36.72 16.48 -57.43
CA ILE A 43 -37.53 17.67 -57.09
C ILE A 43 -38.84 17.72 -57.91
N ALA A 44 -38.89 17.04 -59.06
CA ALA A 44 -40.10 16.81 -59.84
C ALA A 44 -39.95 15.53 -60.70
N PRO A 45 -41.03 14.74 -60.92
CA PRO A 45 -41.02 13.61 -61.87
C PRO A 45 -40.83 14.11 -63.31
N GLN A 46 -40.11 13.36 -64.16
CA GLN A 46 -39.87 13.78 -65.55
C GLN A 46 -41.08 13.54 -66.47
N ALA A 47 -42.05 12.73 -66.03
CA ALA A 47 -43.28 12.46 -66.75
C ALA A 47 -44.36 13.53 -66.50
N GLN A 48 -45.00 14.00 -67.57
CA GLN A 48 -46.09 14.98 -67.51
C GLN A 48 -47.44 14.26 -67.54
N LEU A 49 -47.87 13.74 -66.39
CA LEU A 49 -49.18 13.11 -66.31
C LEU A 49 -50.30 14.15 -66.50
N PRO A 50 -51.29 13.90 -67.37
CA PRO A 50 -52.46 14.76 -67.48
C PRO A 50 -53.27 14.76 -66.18
N ALA A 51 -53.83 15.92 -65.82
CA ALA A 51 -54.66 16.07 -64.64
C ALA A 51 -55.92 15.18 -64.73
N SER A 52 -56.43 14.74 -63.58
CA SER A 52 -57.63 13.89 -63.51
C SER A 52 -58.80 14.51 -64.27
N GLY A 53 -59.34 13.78 -65.27
CA GLY A 53 -60.45 14.23 -66.11
C GLY A 53 -60.04 14.99 -67.39
N ALA A 54 -58.75 15.22 -67.64
CA ALA A 54 -58.28 15.86 -68.86
C ALA A 54 -58.28 14.87 -70.06
N PRO A 55 -58.64 15.32 -71.28
CA PRO A 55 -58.64 14.47 -72.47
C PRO A 55 -57.22 13.99 -72.82
N VAL A 56 -57.07 12.68 -72.99
CA VAL A 56 -55.82 12.04 -73.42
C VAL A 56 -55.75 12.11 -74.95
N HIS A 57 -54.86 12.95 -75.47
CA HIS A 57 -54.78 13.23 -76.91
C HIS A 57 -54.01 12.14 -77.70
N SER A 58 -53.28 11.25 -77.00
CA SER A 58 -52.64 10.08 -77.60
C SER A 58 -52.37 8.98 -76.56
N VAL A 59 -52.84 7.77 -76.85
CA VAL A 59 -52.59 6.59 -76.00
C VAL A 59 -51.10 6.20 -76.00
N THR A 60 -50.39 6.41 -77.12
CA THR A 60 -48.96 6.07 -77.21
C THR A 60 -48.08 6.98 -76.36
N ALA A 61 -48.45 8.26 -76.23
CA ALA A 61 -47.76 9.20 -75.34
C ALA A 61 -47.97 8.83 -73.86
N LEU A 62 -49.20 8.49 -73.48
CA LEU A 62 -49.52 8.05 -72.12
C LEU A 62 -48.76 6.75 -71.74
N VAL A 63 -48.66 5.80 -72.66
CA VAL A 63 -47.89 4.56 -72.44
C VAL A 63 -46.39 4.86 -72.31
N ALA A 64 -45.85 5.80 -73.08
CA ALA A 64 -44.45 6.23 -72.94
C ALA A 64 -44.18 6.88 -71.57
N ASP A 65 -45.06 7.77 -71.10
CA ASP A 65 -44.96 8.41 -69.79
C ASP A 65 -45.11 7.39 -68.64
N ALA A 66 -46.00 6.41 -68.76
CA ALA A 66 -46.12 5.31 -67.80
C ALA A 66 -44.85 4.47 -67.71
N HIS A 67 -44.18 4.18 -68.83
CA HIS A 67 -42.90 3.48 -68.83
C HIS A 67 -41.74 4.33 -68.27
N ILE A 68 -41.80 5.66 -68.38
CA ILE A 68 -40.83 6.56 -67.73
C ILE A 68 -41.02 6.51 -66.21
N LEU A 69 -42.25 6.66 -65.72
CA LEU A 69 -42.57 6.56 -64.29
C LEU A 69 -42.24 5.19 -63.71
N GLN A 70 -42.47 4.12 -64.46
CA GLN A 70 -42.10 2.76 -64.03
C GLN A 70 -40.59 2.64 -63.82
N ARG A 71 -39.77 3.20 -64.71
CA ARG A 71 -38.30 3.21 -64.58
C ARG A 71 -37.85 4.09 -63.41
N GLU A 72 -38.42 5.28 -63.24
CA GLU A 72 -38.12 6.16 -62.09
C GLU A 72 -38.50 5.51 -60.75
N ASN A 73 -39.65 4.82 -60.70
CA ASN A 73 -40.08 4.11 -59.50
C ASN A 73 -39.14 2.94 -59.18
N GLN A 74 -38.66 2.23 -60.21
CA GLN A 74 -37.71 1.14 -60.04
C GLN A 74 -36.35 1.63 -59.52
N GLU A 75 -35.85 2.76 -60.03
CA GLU A 75 -34.62 3.40 -59.54
C GLU A 75 -34.75 3.93 -58.09
N LEU A 76 -35.90 4.50 -57.73
CA LEU A 76 -36.14 4.92 -56.34
C LEU A 76 -36.23 3.74 -55.37
N ARG A 77 -36.77 2.60 -55.82
CA ARG A 77 -36.82 1.37 -55.02
C ARG A 77 -35.43 0.80 -54.76
N THR A 78 -34.59 0.67 -55.79
CA THR A 78 -33.21 0.18 -55.62
C THR A 78 -32.39 1.10 -54.71
N GLN A 79 -32.58 2.42 -54.82
CA GLN A 79 -31.94 3.38 -53.91
C GLN A 79 -32.46 3.26 -52.47
N TYR A 80 -33.77 3.04 -52.29
CA TYR A 80 -34.36 2.83 -50.97
C TYR A 80 -33.82 1.56 -50.30
N GLU A 81 -33.76 0.45 -51.04
CA GLU A 81 -33.22 -0.83 -50.56
C GLU A 81 -31.77 -0.68 -50.11
N LEU A 82 -30.93 -0.03 -50.92
CA LEU A 82 -29.53 0.23 -50.57
C LEU A 82 -29.38 1.10 -49.31
N VAL A 83 -30.20 2.16 -49.19
CA VAL A 83 -30.19 3.04 -48.02
C VAL A 83 -30.69 2.31 -46.77
N SER A 84 -31.71 1.46 -46.92
CA SER A 84 -32.27 0.66 -45.83
C SER A 84 -31.24 -0.36 -45.32
N ALA A 85 -30.61 -1.12 -46.22
CA ALA A 85 -29.56 -2.09 -45.88
C ALA A 85 -28.35 -1.42 -45.20
N HIS A 86 -27.90 -0.28 -45.72
CA HIS A 86 -26.80 0.48 -45.10
C HIS A 86 -27.17 0.99 -43.70
N ASN A 87 -28.39 1.49 -43.52
CA ASN A 87 -28.87 1.97 -42.22
C ASN A 87 -29.11 0.82 -41.22
N ALA A 88 -29.51 -0.37 -41.68
CA ALA A 88 -29.61 -1.58 -40.86
C ALA A 88 -28.23 -2.09 -40.42
N GLY A 89 -27.24 -2.06 -41.32
CA GLY A 89 -25.84 -2.36 -40.99
C GLY A 89 -25.27 -1.39 -39.95
N LEU A 90 -25.56 -0.10 -40.08
CA LEU A 90 -25.20 0.93 -39.08
C LEU A 90 -25.86 0.69 -37.72
N ALA A 91 -27.14 0.30 -37.69
CA ALA A 91 -27.85 0.01 -36.45
C ALA A 91 -27.27 -1.22 -35.74
N THR A 92 -26.96 -2.27 -36.49
CA THR A 92 -26.32 -3.48 -35.96
C THR A 92 -24.94 -3.18 -35.41
N HIS A 93 -24.13 -2.42 -36.15
CA HIS A 93 -22.81 -1.99 -35.70
C HIS A 93 -22.87 -1.12 -34.44
N ALA A 94 -23.83 -0.19 -34.38
CA ALA A 94 -24.07 0.63 -33.21
C ALA A 94 -24.47 -0.20 -31.97
N SER A 95 -25.24 -1.28 -32.14
CA SER A 95 -25.59 -2.20 -31.06
C SER A 95 -24.36 -2.92 -30.53
N VAL A 96 -23.53 -3.47 -31.42
CA VAL A 96 -22.28 -4.16 -31.03
C VAL A 96 -21.32 -3.21 -30.30
N LEU A 97 -21.17 -1.97 -30.78
CA LEU A 97 -20.39 -0.96 -30.08
C LEU A 97 -21.00 -0.56 -28.74
N HIS A 98 -22.33 -0.52 -28.62
CA HIS A 98 -23.01 -0.24 -27.36
C HIS A 98 -22.72 -1.34 -26.32
N ASP A 99 -22.87 -2.60 -26.71
CA ASP A 99 -22.62 -3.76 -25.83
C ASP A 99 -21.15 -3.83 -25.39
N ARG A 100 -20.22 -3.57 -26.32
CA ARG A 100 -18.78 -3.48 -26.03
C ARG A 100 -18.46 -2.36 -25.03
N ASN A 101 -19.01 -1.17 -25.24
CA ASN A 101 -18.84 -0.05 -24.30
C ASN A 101 -19.45 -0.35 -22.93
N LEU A 102 -20.58 -1.05 -22.89
CA LEU A 102 -21.20 -1.48 -21.64
C LEU A 102 -20.27 -2.42 -20.87
N ALA A 103 -19.67 -3.40 -21.54
CA ALA A 103 -18.74 -4.35 -20.94
C ALA A 103 -17.49 -3.67 -20.37
N ILE A 104 -16.91 -2.70 -21.08
CA ILE A 104 -15.75 -1.92 -20.61
C ILE A 104 -16.12 -1.14 -19.34
N LEU A 105 -17.29 -0.50 -19.31
CA LEU A 105 -17.74 0.25 -18.13
C LEU A 105 -18.07 -0.63 -16.93
N HIS A 106 -18.58 -1.84 -17.18
CA HIS A 106 -18.76 -2.82 -16.11
C HIS A 106 -17.42 -3.21 -15.47
N ARG A 107 -16.41 -3.56 -16.29
CA ARG A 107 -15.06 -3.86 -15.79
C ARG A 107 -14.44 -2.67 -15.05
N ALA A 108 -14.60 -1.44 -15.55
CA ALA A 108 -14.10 -0.25 -14.89
C ALA A 108 -14.77 0.03 -13.54
N ARG A 109 -16.10 -0.20 -13.44
CA ARG A 109 -16.83 -0.08 -12.16
C ARG A 109 -16.43 -1.15 -11.16
N GLU A 110 -16.20 -2.37 -11.62
CA GLU A 110 -15.72 -3.46 -10.78
C GLU A 110 -14.31 -3.17 -10.25
N GLY A 111 -13.40 -2.71 -11.11
CA GLY A 111 -12.07 -2.27 -10.71
C GLY A 111 -12.10 -1.13 -9.70
N TYR A 112 -12.96 -0.13 -9.91
CA TYR A 112 -13.12 0.97 -8.95
C TYR A 112 -13.68 0.51 -7.60
N ARG A 113 -14.71 -0.35 -7.59
CA ARG A 113 -15.26 -0.90 -6.35
C ARG A 113 -14.22 -1.73 -5.60
N ALA A 114 -13.44 -2.55 -6.30
CA ALA A 114 -12.34 -3.30 -5.71
C ALA A 114 -11.28 -2.36 -5.12
N GLY A 115 -10.96 -1.27 -5.81
CA GLY A 115 -10.06 -0.22 -5.31
C GLY A 115 -10.58 0.46 -4.04
N MET A 116 -11.85 0.83 -4.00
CA MET A 116 -12.49 1.45 -2.83
C MET A 116 -12.50 0.53 -1.60
N ILE A 117 -12.84 -0.75 -1.78
CA ILE A 117 -12.78 -1.75 -0.71
C ILE A 117 -11.34 -1.87 -0.16
N ARG A 118 -10.34 -1.82 -1.02
CA ARG A 118 -8.93 -1.90 -0.62
C ARG A 118 -8.47 -0.65 0.14
N LEU A 119 -8.96 0.52 -0.25
CA LEU A 119 -8.74 1.79 0.45
C LEU A 119 -9.38 1.78 1.85
N GLU A 120 -10.62 1.32 1.97
CA GLU A 120 -11.31 1.17 3.27
C GLU A 120 -10.57 0.20 4.19
N GLN A 121 -10.08 -0.93 3.66
CA GLN A 121 -9.27 -1.88 4.42
C GLN A 121 -7.93 -1.27 4.90
N LEU A 122 -7.28 -0.46 4.06
CA LEU A 122 -6.06 0.25 4.43
C LEU A 122 -6.32 1.29 5.52
N GLN A 123 -7.44 2.02 5.42
CA GLN A 123 -7.87 3.00 6.43
C GLN A 123 -8.14 2.30 7.78
N ALA A 124 -8.91 1.21 7.78
CA ALA A 124 -9.20 0.44 8.98
C ALA A 124 -7.93 -0.14 9.63
N ALA A 125 -6.96 -0.57 8.82
CA ALA A 125 -5.67 -1.04 9.33
C ALA A 125 -4.85 0.11 9.96
N GLN A 126 -4.92 1.31 9.40
CA GLN A 126 -4.27 2.50 9.98
C GLN A 126 -4.91 2.90 11.31
N ASP A 127 -6.23 2.89 11.41
CA ASP A 127 -6.96 3.20 12.64
C ASP A 127 -6.62 2.19 13.75
N GLN A 128 -6.55 0.90 13.42
CA GLN A 128 -6.10 -0.13 14.36
C GLN A 128 -4.67 0.11 14.84
N ILE A 129 -3.75 0.52 13.94
CA ILE A 129 -2.37 0.84 14.33
C ILE A 129 -2.33 2.06 15.26
N ALA A 130 -3.17 3.07 15.02
CA ALA A 130 -3.28 4.24 15.87
C ALA A 130 -3.83 3.89 17.27
N ASP A 131 -4.84 3.03 17.33
CA ASP A 131 -5.41 2.53 18.58
C ASP A 131 -4.39 1.70 19.39
N TYR A 132 -3.65 0.81 18.73
CA TYR A 132 -2.57 0.06 19.38
C TYR A 132 -1.45 0.98 19.88
N ALA A 133 -1.10 2.02 19.12
CA ALA A 133 -0.12 3.02 19.55
C ALA A 133 -0.60 3.80 20.78
N ALA A 134 -1.88 4.16 20.83
CA ALA A 134 -2.50 4.82 21.98
C ALA A 134 -2.55 3.91 23.23
N GLN A 135 -2.84 2.61 23.05
CA GLN A 135 -2.81 1.63 24.13
C GLN A 135 -1.40 1.45 24.71
N LEU A 136 -0.38 1.38 23.85
CA LEU A 136 1.03 1.31 24.25
C LEU A 136 1.47 2.56 25.01
N ALA A 137 1.06 3.75 24.57
CA ALA A 137 1.35 5.00 25.25
C ALA A 137 0.73 5.05 26.67
N ARG A 138 -0.51 4.58 26.84
CA ARG A 138 -1.17 4.47 28.16
C ARG A 138 -0.49 3.44 29.07
N ALA A 139 -0.08 2.29 28.53
CA ALA A 139 0.66 1.27 29.28
C ALA A 139 2.05 1.76 29.74
N SER A 140 2.67 2.68 29.00
CA SER A 140 3.95 3.30 29.40
C SER A 140 3.82 4.42 30.45
N ALA A 141 2.60 4.90 30.73
CA ALA A 141 2.34 5.98 31.67
C ALA A 141 2.03 5.49 33.11
N THR A 142 1.95 4.18 33.34
CA THR A 142 1.72 3.61 34.68
C THR A 142 3.06 3.41 35.40
N PRO A 143 3.32 4.06 36.55
CA PRO A 143 4.56 3.84 37.30
C PRO A 143 4.54 2.45 37.95
N PRO A 144 5.69 1.78 38.14
CA PRO A 144 5.72 0.45 38.74
C PRO A 144 5.35 0.56 40.23
N PRO A 145 4.37 -0.21 40.74
CA PRO A 145 4.16 -0.30 42.17
C PRO A 145 5.26 -1.17 42.78
N SER A 146 5.95 -0.61 43.77
CA SER A 146 6.85 -1.34 44.66
C SER A 146 6.07 -2.35 45.50
N ALA A 147 6.66 -3.54 45.65
CA ALA A 147 6.33 -4.62 46.59
C ALA A 147 4.85 -5.08 46.65
N VAL A 148 4.51 -6.12 45.89
CA VAL A 148 3.21 -6.81 45.99
C VAL A 148 3.41 -8.23 46.56
N PRO A 149 2.63 -8.64 47.59
CA PRO A 149 2.81 -9.92 48.28
C PRO A 149 2.26 -11.12 47.48
N LEU A 150 2.87 -12.30 47.71
CA LEU A 150 2.66 -13.58 47.01
C LEU A 150 1.20 -14.03 46.85
N ALA A 151 0.30 -13.63 47.76
CA ALA A 151 -1.13 -13.96 47.65
C ALA A 151 -1.81 -13.38 46.39
N ARG A 152 -1.35 -12.22 45.90
CA ARG A 152 -1.86 -11.64 44.64
C ARG A 152 -1.26 -12.30 43.41
N LEU A 153 -0.12 -12.97 43.51
CA LEU A 153 0.44 -13.76 42.41
C LEU A 153 -0.40 -15.00 42.14
N PHE A 154 -0.93 -15.66 43.18
CA PHE A 154 -1.83 -16.80 43.00
C PHE A 154 -3.20 -16.40 42.44
N ALA A 155 -3.77 -15.26 42.86
CA ALA A 155 -4.98 -14.70 42.25
C ALA A 155 -4.76 -14.31 40.78
N ALA A 156 -3.65 -13.64 40.48
CA ALA A 156 -3.26 -13.30 39.11
C ALA A 156 -2.89 -14.52 38.26
N GLN A 157 -2.51 -15.65 38.87
CA GLN A 157 -2.28 -16.92 38.18
C GLN A 157 -3.61 -17.59 37.83
N GLY A 158 -4.57 -17.62 38.76
CA GLY A 158 -5.94 -18.10 38.50
C GLY A 158 -6.64 -17.30 37.40
N GLU A 159 -6.57 -15.97 37.46
CA GLU A 159 -7.12 -15.09 36.42
C GLU A 159 -6.45 -15.30 35.05
N ARG A 160 -5.16 -15.69 35.01
CA ARG A 160 -4.45 -16.04 33.78
C ARG A 160 -4.85 -17.39 33.22
N ASP A 161 -5.19 -18.33 34.08
CA ASP A 161 -5.65 -19.66 33.67
C ASP A 161 -7.11 -19.61 33.22
N ASP A 162 -7.95 -18.77 33.85
CA ASP A 162 -9.31 -18.46 33.40
C ASP A 162 -9.29 -17.73 32.04
N ALA A 163 -8.43 -16.73 31.86
CA ALA A 163 -8.26 -16.05 30.57
C ALA A 163 -7.68 -16.96 29.47
N ARG A 164 -6.95 -18.02 29.85
CA ARG A 164 -6.50 -19.05 28.90
C ARG A 164 -7.65 -19.98 28.51
N ALA A 165 -8.50 -20.37 29.46
CA ALA A 165 -9.70 -21.15 29.19
C ALA A 165 -10.65 -20.38 28.26
N GLU A 166 -10.93 -19.11 28.55
CA GLU A 166 -11.77 -18.24 27.70
C GLU A 166 -11.18 -18.07 26.29
N ARG A 167 -9.86 -17.91 26.18
CA ARG A 167 -9.18 -17.80 24.88
C ARG A 167 -9.26 -19.12 24.11
N ASP A 168 -9.16 -20.25 24.79
CA ASP A 168 -9.21 -21.56 24.15
C ASP A 168 -10.65 -21.91 23.74
N ASP A 169 -11.67 -21.50 24.51
CA ASP A 169 -13.09 -21.55 24.13
C ASP A 169 -13.38 -20.67 22.90
N LEU A 170 -12.90 -19.42 22.89
CA LEU A 170 -12.99 -18.53 21.72
C LEU A 170 -12.26 -19.10 20.50
N ARG A 171 -11.21 -19.90 20.70
CA ARG A 171 -10.48 -20.58 19.62
C ARG A 171 -11.29 -21.75 19.06
N VAL A 172 -12.01 -22.47 19.91
CA VAL A 172 -12.96 -23.52 19.53
C VAL A 172 -14.14 -22.91 18.78
N ASP A 173 -14.67 -21.78 19.23
CA ASP A 173 -15.77 -21.05 18.57
C ASP A 173 -15.34 -20.48 17.21
N LEU A 174 -14.12 -19.93 17.13
CA LEU A 174 -13.56 -19.47 15.86
C LEU A 174 -13.36 -20.63 14.89
N ALA A 175 -12.87 -21.78 15.37
CA ALA A 175 -12.72 -22.99 14.56
C ALA A 175 -14.09 -23.54 14.10
N ALA A 176 -15.11 -23.50 14.97
CA ALA A 176 -16.48 -23.89 14.65
C ALA A 176 -17.11 -22.94 13.62
N ALA A 177 -16.92 -21.63 13.75
CA ALA A 177 -17.36 -20.63 12.80
C ALA A 177 -16.66 -20.77 11.44
N GLN A 178 -15.36 -21.05 11.44
CA GLN A 178 -14.60 -21.35 10.22
C GLN A 178 -15.08 -22.65 9.55
N ALA A 179 -15.40 -23.69 10.33
CA ALA A 179 -15.98 -24.93 9.81
C ALA A 179 -17.39 -24.72 9.24
N ALA A 180 -18.21 -23.87 9.87
CA ALA A 180 -19.53 -23.47 9.37
C ALA A 180 -19.44 -22.68 8.06
N LEU A 181 -18.47 -21.76 7.95
CA LEU A 181 -18.18 -21.02 6.71
C LEU A 181 -17.70 -21.95 5.59
N LYS A 182 -16.93 -22.99 5.94
CA LYS A 182 -16.46 -24.02 5.00
C LYS A 182 -17.61 -24.91 4.51
N ARG A 183 -18.58 -25.23 5.36
CA ARG A 183 -19.82 -25.94 5.01
C ARG A 183 -20.79 -25.10 4.17
N ALA A 184 -20.86 -23.78 4.40
CA ALA A 184 -21.63 -22.85 3.57
C ALA A 184 -21.04 -22.65 2.16
N ARG A 185 -19.77 -23.00 1.95
CA ARG A 185 -19.09 -22.95 0.64
C ARG A 185 -19.37 -24.16 -0.27
N THR A 186 -20.01 -25.21 0.24
CA THR A 186 -20.50 -26.34 -0.58
C THR A 186 -22.00 -26.17 -0.83
N PRO A 187 -22.44 -25.75 -2.04
CA PRO A 187 -23.86 -25.62 -2.32
C PRO A 187 -24.54 -27.00 -2.44
N PRO A 188 -25.83 -27.13 -2.08
CA PRO A 188 -26.62 -28.28 -2.49
C PRO A 188 -26.66 -28.34 -4.02
N LYS A 189 -26.54 -29.55 -4.58
CA LYS A 189 -26.67 -29.80 -6.02
C LYS A 189 -28.10 -29.44 -6.47
N LEU A 190 -28.32 -28.18 -6.85
CA LEU A 190 -29.47 -27.77 -7.63
C LEU A 190 -29.09 -27.88 -9.11
N ASN A 191 -29.63 -28.92 -9.75
CA ASN A 191 -29.59 -29.07 -11.20
C ASN A 191 -30.39 -27.91 -11.82
N VAL A 192 -29.71 -26.83 -12.20
CA VAL A 192 -30.24 -25.83 -13.12
C VAL A 192 -29.35 -25.86 -14.35
N ILE A 193 -29.92 -26.41 -15.42
CA ILE A 193 -29.37 -26.40 -16.77
C ILE A 193 -29.41 -24.95 -17.25
N GLY A 194 -28.23 -24.38 -17.53
CA GLY A 194 -28.08 -23.06 -18.13
C GLY A 194 -26.61 -22.71 -18.31
N CYS A 195 -26.17 -22.54 -19.56
CA CYS A 195 -24.79 -22.31 -19.99
C CYS A 195 -24.14 -20.96 -19.57
N GLY A 196 -24.49 -20.41 -18.40
CA GLY A 196 -23.89 -19.18 -17.84
C GLY A 196 -23.01 -19.39 -16.60
N SER A 197 -22.85 -20.63 -16.11
CA SER A 197 -22.19 -20.90 -14.82
C SER A 197 -20.67 -21.08 -14.87
N PHE A 198 -20.12 -21.42 -16.04
CA PHE A 198 -18.68 -21.68 -16.18
C PHE A 198 -17.85 -20.40 -16.07
N ASP A 199 -18.31 -19.29 -16.65
CA ASP A 199 -17.60 -18.01 -16.58
C ASP A 199 -17.63 -17.40 -15.17
N ALA A 200 -18.76 -17.49 -14.47
CA ALA A 200 -18.89 -16.99 -13.10
C ALA A 200 -18.06 -17.81 -12.10
N LEU A 201 -17.97 -19.13 -12.28
CA LEU A 201 -17.11 -19.99 -11.46
C LEU A 201 -15.63 -19.77 -11.78
N ALA A 202 -15.27 -19.59 -13.05
CA ALA A 202 -13.91 -19.30 -13.48
C ALA A 202 -13.43 -17.94 -12.95
N GLU A 203 -14.30 -16.92 -12.95
CA GLU A 203 -14.00 -15.60 -12.39
C GLU A 203 -13.84 -15.65 -10.87
N ARG A 204 -14.71 -16.42 -10.18
CA ARG A 204 -14.59 -16.65 -8.74
C ARG A 204 -13.30 -17.37 -8.37
N ASP A 205 -12.85 -18.33 -9.17
CA ASP A 205 -11.57 -19.02 -8.99
C ASP A 205 -10.37 -18.10 -9.26
N ARG A 206 -10.46 -17.18 -10.24
CA ARG A 206 -9.45 -16.13 -10.46
C ARG A 206 -9.34 -15.19 -9.25
N VAL A 207 -10.46 -14.68 -8.76
CA VAL A 207 -10.50 -13.81 -7.56
C VAL A 207 -9.96 -14.55 -6.33
N THR A 208 -10.32 -15.82 -6.16
CA THR A 208 -9.82 -16.64 -5.05
C THR A 208 -8.30 -16.82 -5.12
N ARG A 209 -7.74 -17.08 -6.31
CA ARG A 209 -6.28 -17.18 -6.50
C ARG A 209 -5.57 -15.86 -6.17
N VAL A 210 -6.11 -14.72 -6.62
CA VAL A 210 -5.56 -13.39 -6.31
C VAL A 210 -5.58 -13.10 -4.81
N LEU A 211 -6.67 -13.46 -4.12
CA LEU A 211 -6.77 -13.28 -2.68
C LEU A 211 -5.76 -14.13 -1.91
N VAL A 212 -5.57 -15.39 -2.29
CA VAL A 212 -4.57 -16.27 -1.67
C VAL A 212 -3.15 -15.71 -1.83
N VAL A 213 -2.81 -15.20 -3.02
CA VAL A 213 -1.50 -14.54 -3.25
C VAL A 213 -1.36 -13.29 -2.39
N ALA A 214 -2.39 -12.44 -2.31
CA ALA A 214 -2.38 -11.25 -1.47
C ALA A 214 -2.27 -11.56 0.03
N GLU A 215 -2.92 -12.62 0.51
CA GLU A 215 -2.79 -13.11 1.89
C GLU A 215 -1.38 -13.62 2.16
N GLN A 216 -0.80 -14.36 1.22
CA GLN A 216 0.57 -14.87 1.33
C GLN A 216 1.61 -13.75 1.34
N GLU A 217 1.44 -12.72 0.51
CA GLU A 217 2.28 -11.51 0.54
C GLU A 217 2.15 -10.75 1.86
N ARG A 218 0.92 -10.62 2.38
CA ARG A 218 0.66 -9.98 3.68
C ARG A 218 1.32 -10.74 4.82
N ASP A 219 1.19 -12.06 4.84
CA ASP A 219 1.78 -12.90 5.88
C ASP A 219 3.31 -12.88 5.80
N GLY A 220 3.87 -12.82 4.58
CA GLY A 220 5.30 -12.57 4.36
C GLY A 220 5.76 -11.21 4.91
N ALA A 221 5.00 -10.14 4.65
CA ALA A 221 5.28 -8.81 5.18
C ALA A 221 5.18 -8.74 6.72
N LEU A 222 4.21 -9.43 7.32
CA LEU A 222 4.07 -9.57 8.76
C LEU A 222 5.24 -10.35 9.37
N GLY A 223 5.67 -11.43 8.72
CA GLY A 223 6.86 -12.20 9.10
C GLY A 223 8.13 -11.35 9.10
N MET A 224 8.35 -10.56 8.06
CA MET A 224 9.48 -9.61 7.98
C MET A 224 9.41 -8.54 9.08
N ARG A 225 8.22 -8.01 9.38
CA ARG A 225 8.02 -7.03 10.47
C ARG A 225 8.38 -7.62 11.82
N ASP A 226 7.92 -8.84 12.09
CA ASP A 226 8.16 -9.50 13.38
C ASP A 226 9.63 -9.91 13.52
N GLN A 227 10.28 -10.31 12.43
CA GLN A 227 11.73 -10.51 12.39
C GLN A 227 12.49 -9.21 12.69
N ALA A 228 12.10 -8.09 12.06
CA ALA A 228 12.71 -6.78 12.32
C ALA A 228 12.52 -6.33 13.78
N ARG A 229 11.35 -6.60 14.37
CA ARG A 229 11.10 -6.36 15.80
C ARG A 229 12.02 -7.19 16.68
N ARG A 230 12.17 -8.50 16.41
CA ARG A 230 13.07 -9.39 17.15
C ARG A 230 14.51 -8.88 17.09
N ILE A 231 15.01 -8.54 15.89
CA ILE A 231 16.35 -7.98 15.71
C ILE A 231 16.50 -6.66 16.48
N SER A 232 15.51 -5.77 16.41
CA SER A 232 15.55 -4.50 17.15
C SER A 232 15.59 -4.70 18.67
N THR A 233 14.82 -5.66 19.19
CA THR A 233 14.85 -5.99 20.62
C THR A 233 16.19 -6.62 21.04
N ALA A 234 16.79 -7.46 20.20
CA ALA A 234 18.11 -8.03 20.45
C ALA A 234 19.19 -6.94 20.51
N LEU A 235 19.23 -6.04 19.51
CA LEU A 235 20.17 -4.92 19.48
C LEU A 235 20.01 -3.97 20.68
N ARG A 236 18.78 -3.75 21.16
CA ARG A 236 18.56 -2.97 22.39
C ARG A 236 19.14 -3.66 23.62
N ARG A 237 18.94 -4.97 23.75
CA ARG A 237 19.53 -5.76 24.85
C ARG A 237 21.05 -5.73 24.80
N GLU A 238 21.65 -5.87 23.62
CA GLU A 238 23.11 -5.77 23.44
C GLU A 238 23.64 -4.40 23.83
N ARG A 239 22.96 -3.32 23.41
CA ARG A 239 23.30 -1.95 23.82
C ARG A 239 23.23 -1.79 25.34
N ASP A 240 22.14 -2.23 25.96
CA ASP A 240 21.92 -2.07 27.38
C ASP A 240 22.98 -2.84 28.17
N ALA A 241 23.32 -4.07 27.75
CA ALA A 241 24.42 -4.83 28.31
C ALA A 241 25.78 -4.12 28.17
N ALA A 242 26.08 -3.55 26.99
CA ALA A 242 27.32 -2.79 26.77
C ALA A 242 27.40 -1.51 27.62
N VAL A 243 26.26 -0.85 27.87
CA VAL A 243 26.19 0.31 28.77
C VAL A 243 26.44 -0.13 30.21
N THR A 244 25.83 -1.22 30.66
CA THR A 244 26.08 -1.79 31.99
C THR A 244 27.54 -2.19 32.17
N GLU A 245 28.16 -2.86 31.18
CA GLU A 245 29.58 -3.23 31.21
C GLU A 245 30.48 -1.98 31.34
N ARG A 246 30.19 -0.93 30.56
CA ARG A 246 30.93 0.33 30.62
C ARG A 246 30.81 1.01 31.99
N ASP A 247 29.61 1.03 32.56
CA ASP A 247 29.36 1.70 33.83
C ASP A 247 29.98 0.91 35.00
N GLN A 248 29.97 -0.42 34.95
CA GLN A 248 30.73 -1.29 35.86
C GLN A 248 32.25 -1.05 35.75
N ALA A 249 32.79 -0.95 34.52
CA ALA A 249 34.21 -0.67 34.32
C ALA A 249 34.60 0.70 34.91
N ARG A 250 33.75 1.72 34.78
CA ARG A 250 33.97 3.04 35.40
C ARG A 250 33.95 2.98 36.93
N GLN A 251 33.02 2.24 37.51
CA GLN A 251 32.97 2.04 38.96
C GLN A 251 34.21 1.30 39.47
N ALA A 252 34.69 0.30 38.74
CA ALA A 252 35.91 -0.41 39.08
C ALA A 252 37.15 0.51 39.03
N VAL A 253 37.27 1.37 38.01
CA VAL A 253 38.34 2.37 37.94
C VAL A 253 38.28 3.34 39.13
N ALA A 254 37.09 3.86 39.46
CA ALA A 254 36.92 4.76 40.61
C ALA A 254 37.31 4.09 41.94
N ALA A 255 36.97 2.81 42.13
CA ALA A 255 37.37 2.07 43.32
C ALA A 255 38.90 1.85 43.40
N LEU A 256 39.56 1.62 42.26
CA LEU A 256 41.01 1.50 42.19
C LEU A 256 41.72 2.83 42.45
N GLU A 257 41.16 3.95 41.97
CA GLU A 257 41.65 5.30 42.27
C GLU A 257 41.64 5.56 43.78
N GLN A 258 40.53 5.24 44.46
CA GLN A 258 40.45 5.36 45.92
C GLN A 258 41.50 4.50 46.65
N ARG A 259 41.75 3.28 46.19
CA ARG A 259 42.78 2.40 46.78
C ARG A 259 44.19 2.96 46.57
N ARG A 260 44.49 3.48 45.37
CA ARG A 260 45.76 4.15 45.09
C ARG A 260 45.95 5.34 46.02
N ASP A 261 44.94 6.18 46.16
CA ASP A 261 45.02 7.41 46.95
C ASP A 261 45.22 7.10 48.44
N ALA A 262 44.57 6.06 48.95
CA ALA A 262 44.80 5.54 50.30
C ALA A 262 46.26 5.05 50.48
N ALA A 263 46.78 4.23 49.56
CA ALA A 263 48.15 3.74 49.64
C ALA A 263 49.19 4.88 49.54
N VAL A 264 48.90 5.93 48.75
CA VAL A 264 49.73 7.14 48.68
C VAL A 264 49.71 7.89 50.02
N ALA A 265 48.54 8.06 50.62
CA ALA A 265 48.40 8.71 51.92
C ALA A 265 49.14 7.95 53.03
N GLU A 266 49.01 6.62 53.08
CA GLU A 266 49.73 5.76 54.03
C GLU A 266 51.26 5.88 53.85
N ARG A 267 51.74 5.83 52.59
CA ARG A 267 53.16 6.02 52.29
C ARG A 267 53.66 7.38 52.78
N ASP A 268 52.90 8.44 52.52
CA ASP A 268 53.31 9.80 52.86
C ASP A 268 53.30 10.02 54.38
N GLN A 269 52.34 9.44 55.09
CA GLN A 269 52.35 9.38 56.57
C GLN A 269 53.55 8.61 57.11
N ALA A 270 53.86 7.43 56.55
CA ALA A 270 55.01 6.63 56.97
C ALA A 270 56.34 7.36 56.71
N ARG A 271 56.45 8.09 55.60
CA ARG A 271 57.61 8.95 55.30
C ARG A 271 57.76 10.09 56.29
N LEU A 272 56.67 10.77 56.65
CA LEU A 272 56.71 11.84 57.65
C LEU A 272 57.15 11.28 59.02
N ALA A 273 56.58 10.15 59.44
CA ALA A 273 56.98 9.47 60.67
C ALA A 273 58.46 9.02 60.64
N LEU A 274 58.94 8.47 59.53
CA LEU A 274 60.34 8.10 59.35
C LEU A 274 61.28 9.31 59.47
N THR A 275 60.88 10.42 58.88
CA THR A 275 61.66 11.67 58.94
C THR A 275 61.74 12.19 60.38
N ALA A 276 60.60 12.20 61.09
CA ALA A 276 60.54 12.59 62.50
C ALA A 276 61.37 11.66 63.39
N GLN A 277 61.29 10.34 63.18
CA GLN A 277 62.06 9.36 63.96
C GLN A 277 63.57 9.50 63.72
N ARG A 278 63.99 9.78 62.49
CA ARG A 278 65.41 10.06 62.16
C ARG A 278 65.90 11.34 62.83
N GLN A 279 65.08 12.40 62.89
CA GLN A 279 65.40 13.62 63.62
C GLN A 279 65.53 13.37 65.12
N GLN A 280 64.60 12.64 65.73
CA GLN A 280 64.68 12.25 67.14
C GLN A 280 65.95 11.45 67.44
N ARG A 281 66.30 10.48 66.60
CA ARG A 281 67.55 9.72 66.75
C ARG A 281 68.79 10.61 66.69
N ALA A 282 68.83 11.57 65.76
CA ALA A 282 69.95 12.51 65.65
C ALA A 282 70.11 13.38 66.92
N LEU A 283 69.01 13.78 67.55
CA LEU A 283 69.04 14.51 68.82
C LEU A 283 69.61 13.62 69.95
N VAL A 284 69.17 12.36 70.06
CA VAL A 284 69.68 11.41 71.06
C VAL A 284 71.16 11.08 70.83
N ASP A 285 71.61 10.96 69.57
CA ASP A 285 73.02 10.77 69.22
C ASP A 285 73.87 11.98 69.68
N GLU A 286 73.36 13.21 69.51
CA GLU A 286 74.07 14.41 69.97
C GLU A 286 74.10 14.51 71.51
N GLU A 287 73.01 14.20 72.19
CA GLU A 287 72.98 14.11 73.67
C GLU A 287 73.96 13.06 74.20
N LEU A 288 74.03 11.89 73.55
CA LEU A 288 74.99 10.84 73.88
C LEU A 288 76.44 11.30 73.67
N ARG A 289 76.69 12.08 72.61
CA ARG A 289 78.00 12.66 72.32
C ARG A 289 78.42 13.66 73.40
N VAL A 290 77.52 14.56 73.81
CA VAL A 290 77.76 15.55 74.88
C VAL A 290 77.96 14.89 76.24
N THR A 291 77.18 13.86 76.57
CA THR A 291 77.34 13.13 77.84
C THR A 291 78.67 12.38 77.89
N ARG A 292 79.09 11.73 76.79
CA ARG A 292 80.42 11.10 76.69
C ARG A 292 81.58 12.06 76.89
N THR A 293 81.50 13.28 76.39
CA THR A 293 82.59 14.27 76.53
C THR A 293 82.64 14.92 77.91
N THR A 294 81.55 14.86 78.69
CA THR A 294 81.43 15.48 80.01
C THR A 294 81.64 14.49 81.18
N THR A 295 81.42 13.18 80.97
CA THR A 295 81.67 12.15 81.98
C THR A 295 83.02 11.45 81.78
N PHE A 296 83.99 11.69 82.67
CA PHE A 296 85.29 11.03 82.63
C PHE A 296 85.21 9.57 83.13
N GLY A 297 85.23 8.61 82.20
CA GLY A 297 85.84 7.29 82.41
C GLY A 297 85.02 6.14 83.02
N ALA A 298 83.78 6.34 83.50
CA ALA A 298 82.95 5.24 84.01
C ALA A 298 81.60 5.15 83.27
N PRO A 299 81.10 3.95 82.91
CA PRO A 299 79.79 3.79 82.29
C PRO A 299 78.69 4.19 83.27
N THR A 300 78.16 5.39 83.11
CA THR A 300 77.01 5.90 83.85
C THR A 300 75.73 5.20 83.36
N PRO A 301 74.74 4.91 84.23
CA PRO A 301 73.43 4.35 83.82
C PRO A 301 72.76 5.10 82.67
N LEU A 302 72.99 6.42 82.59
CA LEU A 302 72.52 7.30 81.51
C LEU A 302 73.10 6.92 80.13
N LEU A 303 74.38 6.54 80.04
CA LEU A 303 75.00 6.12 78.77
C LEU A 303 74.39 4.80 78.25
N VAL A 304 74.03 3.89 79.17
CA VAL A 304 73.36 2.62 78.83
C VAL A 304 71.93 2.90 78.36
N ALA A 305 71.20 3.78 79.03
CA ALA A 305 69.84 4.17 78.66
C ALA A 305 69.80 4.84 77.26
N HIS A 306 70.72 5.76 76.95
CA HIS A 306 70.82 6.36 75.62
C HIS A 306 71.19 5.33 74.54
N ALA A 307 72.09 4.39 74.84
CA ALA A 307 72.45 3.33 73.90
C ALA A 307 71.29 2.36 73.61
N GLU A 308 70.44 2.07 74.61
CA GLU A 308 69.20 1.32 74.42
C GLU A 308 68.17 2.11 73.61
N GLU A 309 68.01 3.41 73.87
CA GLU A 309 67.08 4.25 73.13
C GLU A 309 67.48 4.40 71.65
N LEU A 310 68.78 4.47 71.34
CA LEU A 310 69.30 4.41 69.98
C LEU A 310 69.02 3.06 69.30
N ARG A 311 69.12 1.94 70.04
CA ARG A 311 68.74 0.62 69.53
C ARG A 311 67.25 0.55 69.22
N ARG A 312 66.38 1.00 70.12
CA ARG A 312 64.92 1.09 69.89
C ARG A 312 64.59 2.03 68.74
N GLY A 313 65.30 3.15 68.63
CA GLY A 313 65.20 4.09 67.51
C GLY A 313 65.59 3.47 66.17
N ALA A 314 66.63 2.64 66.14
CA ALA A 314 67.03 1.90 64.95
C ALA A 314 65.98 0.86 64.53
N THR A 315 65.39 0.14 65.49
CA THR A 315 64.28 -0.81 65.23
C THR A 315 63.05 -0.08 64.66
N ARG A 316 62.63 1.04 65.28
CA ARG A 316 61.51 1.86 64.78
C ARG A 316 61.76 2.42 63.38
N ILE A 317 62.99 2.85 63.07
CA ILE A 317 63.36 3.29 61.71
C ILE A 317 63.20 2.14 60.71
N HIS A 318 63.64 0.93 61.06
CA HIS A 318 63.52 -0.23 60.19
C HIS A 318 62.05 -0.60 59.92
N GLU A 319 61.20 -0.63 60.96
CA GLU A 319 59.76 -0.86 60.85
C GLU A 319 59.06 0.19 59.96
N LEU A 320 59.46 1.47 60.08
CA LEU A 320 58.94 2.55 59.25
C LEU A 320 59.43 2.46 57.79
N GLU A 321 60.68 2.04 57.56
CA GLU A 321 61.21 1.77 56.22
C GLU A 321 60.48 0.61 55.55
N GLU A 322 60.20 -0.47 56.29
CA GLU A 322 59.36 -1.59 55.85
C GLU A 322 57.94 -1.12 55.54
N SER A 323 57.35 -0.28 56.38
CA SER A 323 56.02 0.30 56.15
C SER A 323 55.98 1.15 54.88
N VAL A 324 57.02 1.96 54.61
CA VAL A 324 57.15 2.72 53.36
C VAL A 324 57.30 1.78 52.16
N ALA A 325 58.09 0.71 52.27
CA ALA A 325 58.25 -0.30 51.22
C ALA A 325 56.92 -1.02 50.91
N THR A 326 56.17 -1.43 51.93
CA THR A 326 54.84 -2.03 51.78
C THR A 326 53.84 -1.08 51.15
N ALA A 327 53.75 0.16 51.61
CA ALA A 327 52.83 1.15 51.01
C ALA A 327 53.20 1.48 49.55
N THR A 328 54.50 1.55 49.23
CA THR A 328 54.96 1.75 47.84
C THR A 328 54.63 0.58 46.91
N THR A 329 54.75 -0.66 47.38
CA THR A 329 54.35 -1.84 46.58
C THR A 329 52.84 -1.87 46.36
N HIS A 330 52.02 -1.56 47.38
CA HIS A 330 50.57 -1.44 47.23
C HIS A 330 50.17 -0.36 46.21
N ARG A 331 50.82 0.82 46.24
CA ARG A 331 50.59 1.87 45.23
C ARG A 331 50.90 1.39 43.81
N VAL A 332 52.04 0.75 43.60
CA VAL A 332 52.45 0.25 42.27
C VAL A 332 51.49 -0.84 41.78
N ALA A 333 51.05 -1.73 42.67
CA ALA A 333 50.05 -2.74 42.35
C ALA A 333 48.73 -2.10 41.90
N ALA A 334 48.22 -1.12 42.66
CA ALA A 334 47.00 -0.37 42.33
C ALA A 334 47.13 0.38 41.00
N GLU A 335 48.28 1.01 40.72
CA GLU A 335 48.57 1.66 39.43
C GLU A 335 48.54 0.67 38.25
N SER A 336 49.10 -0.54 38.43
CA SER A 336 49.06 -1.58 37.41
C SER A 336 47.64 -2.10 37.15
N GLU A 337 46.81 -2.22 38.20
CA GLU A 337 45.41 -2.62 38.09
C GLU A 337 44.58 -1.53 37.40
N MET A 338 44.81 -0.26 37.74
CA MET A 338 44.18 0.86 37.04
C MET A 338 44.51 0.88 35.55
N ALA A 339 45.77 0.66 35.18
CA ALA A 339 46.16 0.63 33.77
C ALA A 339 45.41 -0.46 32.99
N ARG A 340 45.25 -1.66 33.59
CA ARG A 340 44.45 -2.74 33.01
C ARG A 340 42.96 -2.37 32.93
N ALA A 341 42.39 -1.78 33.98
CA ALA A 341 40.99 -1.37 34.01
C ALA A 341 40.69 -0.26 32.99
N GLN A 342 41.59 0.71 32.82
CA GLN A 342 41.49 1.77 31.80
C GLN A 342 41.55 1.20 30.38
N ALA A 343 42.44 0.23 30.11
CA ALA A 343 42.48 -0.46 28.83
C ALA A 343 41.14 -1.18 28.54
N GLY A 344 40.57 -1.85 29.54
CA GLY A 344 39.24 -2.46 29.44
C GLY A 344 38.13 -1.45 29.14
N ALA A 345 38.14 -0.29 29.82
CA ALA A 345 37.17 0.78 29.61
C ALA A 345 37.25 1.39 28.20
N LEU A 346 38.47 1.56 27.65
CA LEU A 346 38.67 1.99 26.27
C LEU A 346 38.13 0.96 25.27
N GLY A 347 38.33 -0.33 25.53
CA GLY A 347 37.75 -1.41 24.73
C GLY A 347 36.22 -1.38 24.74
N ALA A 348 35.60 -1.21 25.91
CA ALA A 348 34.15 -1.07 26.03
C ALA A 348 33.62 0.20 25.32
N ALA A 349 34.33 1.31 25.42
CA ALA A 349 33.99 2.56 24.73
C ALA A 349 34.06 2.41 23.19
N SER A 350 35.08 1.71 22.68
CA SER A 350 35.24 1.40 21.26
C SER A 350 34.07 0.56 20.74
N ARG A 351 33.71 -0.54 21.44
CA ARG A 351 32.54 -1.36 21.10
C ARG A 351 31.25 -0.53 21.09
N ALA A 352 31.03 0.30 22.12
CA ALA A 352 29.87 1.18 22.20
C ALA A 352 29.81 2.22 21.06
N ALA A 353 30.96 2.70 20.55
CA ALA A 353 31.03 3.57 19.38
C ALA A 353 30.66 2.81 18.09
N GLN A 354 31.16 1.59 17.92
CA GLN A 354 30.82 0.73 16.77
C GLN A 354 29.31 0.42 16.72
N TYR A 355 28.69 0.07 17.86
CA TYR A 355 27.24 -0.14 17.94
C TYR A 355 26.44 1.11 17.54
N ARG A 356 26.85 2.29 18.01
CA ARG A 356 26.19 3.56 17.62
C ARG A 356 26.32 3.83 16.12
N ALA A 357 27.50 3.63 15.55
CA ALA A 357 27.74 3.80 14.13
C ALA A 357 26.87 2.84 13.28
N GLY A 358 26.83 1.56 13.66
CA GLY A 358 25.98 0.55 13.04
C GLY A 358 24.50 0.92 13.12
N TRP A 359 24.01 1.35 14.29
CA TRP A 359 22.63 1.76 14.48
C TRP A 359 22.25 2.98 13.63
N MET A 360 23.13 3.98 13.54
CA MET A 360 22.92 5.16 12.68
C MET A 360 22.91 4.80 11.18
N SER A 361 23.67 3.79 10.76
CA SER A 361 23.61 3.25 9.40
C SER A 361 22.26 2.58 9.10
N VAL A 362 21.83 1.67 9.98
CA VAL A 362 20.54 0.95 9.85
C VAL A 362 19.37 1.94 9.84
N ARG A 363 19.41 2.96 10.70
CA ARG A 363 18.38 4.00 10.75
C ARG A 363 18.31 4.79 9.44
N ARG A 364 19.45 5.21 8.88
CA ARG A 364 19.51 5.91 7.58
C ARG A 364 18.93 5.05 6.46
N SER A 365 19.35 3.79 6.35
CA SER A 365 18.82 2.86 5.34
C SER A 365 17.31 2.63 5.50
N SER A 366 16.82 2.49 6.74
CA SER A 366 15.38 2.39 7.00
C SER A 366 14.62 3.64 6.58
N GLN A 367 15.20 4.83 6.78
CA GLN A 367 14.57 6.09 6.44
C GLN A 367 14.51 6.27 4.91
N GLN A 368 15.60 5.98 4.21
CA GLN A 368 15.63 5.98 2.73
C GLN A 368 14.58 5.03 2.14
N ARG A 369 14.41 3.82 2.71
CA ARG A 369 13.36 2.89 2.26
C ARG A 369 11.95 3.46 2.46
N ARG A 370 11.69 4.14 3.58
CA ARG A 370 10.39 4.78 3.82
C ARG A 370 10.13 5.93 2.85
N GLU A 371 11.14 6.73 2.57
CA GLU A 371 11.06 7.83 1.58
C GLU A 371 10.80 7.28 0.17
N ALA A 372 11.47 6.19 -0.22
CA ALA A 372 11.25 5.53 -1.50
C ALA A 372 9.81 4.96 -1.63
N VAL A 373 9.33 4.28 -0.58
CA VAL A 373 7.93 3.79 -0.53
C VAL A 373 6.95 4.96 -0.57
N GLY A 374 7.20 6.03 0.19
CA GLY A 374 6.38 7.25 0.17
C GLY A 374 6.31 7.88 -1.22
N ALA A 375 7.43 7.96 -1.93
CA ALA A 375 7.48 8.47 -3.30
C ALA A 375 6.73 7.55 -4.30
N GLN A 376 6.79 6.23 -4.11
CA GLN A 376 6.03 5.28 -4.92
C GLN A 376 4.52 5.42 -4.66
N VAL A 377 4.10 5.51 -3.40
CA VAL A 377 2.70 5.74 -3.03
C VAL A 377 2.19 7.05 -3.64
N TYR A 378 2.97 8.14 -3.54
CA TYR A 378 2.61 9.42 -4.16
C TYR A 378 2.39 9.29 -5.67
N ARG A 379 3.31 8.62 -6.39
CA ARG A 379 3.18 8.37 -7.83
C ARG A 379 1.92 7.58 -8.17
N LEU A 380 1.64 6.51 -7.42
CA LEU A 380 0.44 5.70 -7.61
C LEU A 380 -0.84 6.49 -7.34
N SER A 381 -0.87 7.31 -6.28
CA SER A 381 -2.02 8.17 -5.97
C SER A 381 -2.32 9.16 -7.10
N VAL A 382 -1.29 9.78 -7.70
CA VAL A 382 -1.47 10.64 -8.87
C VAL A 382 -2.07 9.87 -10.04
N ARG A 383 -1.55 8.67 -10.31
CA ARG A 383 -2.07 7.80 -11.40
C ARG A 383 -3.52 7.39 -11.18
N VAL A 384 -3.91 7.09 -9.95
CA VAL A 384 -5.31 6.79 -9.59
C VAL A 384 -6.21 7.97 -9.91
N VAL A 385 -5.82 9.20 -9.52
CA VAL A 385 -6.60 10.41 -9.80
C VAL A 385 -6.74 10.65 -11.31
N GLU A 386 -5.69 10.40 -12.11
CA GLU A 386 -5.76 10.48 -13.57
C GLU A 386 -6.76 9.47 -14.16
N LEU A 387 -6.71 8.21 -13.69
CA LEU A 387 -7.63 7.16 -14.12
C LEU A 387 -9.07 7.45 -13.72
N GLU A 388 -9.31 8.02 -12.54
CA GLU A 388 -10.63 8.46 -12.10
C GLU A 388 -11.19 9.55 -13.01
N LYS A 389 -10.38 10.56 -13.36
CA LYS A 389 -10.78 11.60 -14.32
C LYS A 389 -11.11 11.02 -15.70
N GLY A 390 -10.31 10.07 -16.18
CA GLY A 390 -10.54 9.39 -17.45
C GLY A 390 -11.85 8.60 -17.45
N ARG A 391 -12.13 7.87 -16.37
CA ARG A 391 -13.40 7.15 -16.18
C ARG A 391 -14.59 8.12 -16.19
N ASP A 392 -14.50 9.22 -15.46
CA ASP A 392 -15.59 10.18 -15.35
C ASP A 392 -15.87 10.89 -16.69
N LEU A 393 -14.84 11.12 -17.51
CA LEU A 393 -14.99 11.58 -18.89
C LEU A 393 -15.71 10.53 -19.75
N ALA A 394 -15.27 9.27 -19.72
CA ALA A 394 -15.89 8.20 -20.49
C ALA A 394 -17.37 7.98 -20.14
N ILE A 395 -17.73 8.12 -18.85
CA ILE A 395 -19.13 8.06 -18.39
C ILE A 395 -19.94 9.21 -19.01
N ARG A 396 -19.42 10.45 -18.96
CA ARG A 396 -20.11 11.61 -19.55
C ARG A 396 -20.34 11.45 -21.05
N GLU A 397 -19.31 11.03 -21.79
CA GLU A 397 -19.45 10.81 -23.23
C GLU A 397 -20.47 9.72 -23.56
N ARG A 398 -20.50 8.62 -22.80
CA ARG A 398 -21.53 7.58 -22.98
C ARG A 398 -22.92 8.17 -22.75
N ASP A 399 -23.10 8.91 -21.67
CA ASP A 399 -24.41 9.46 -21.31
C ASP A 399 -24.89 10.49 -22.34
N GLU A 400 -23.99 11.30 -22.90
CA GLU A 400 -24.26 12.18 -24.03
C GLU A 400 -24.68 11.41 -25.30
N ARG A 401 -23.92 10.36 -25.66
CA ARG A 401 -24.28 9.47 -26.77
C ARG A 401 -25.66 8.83 -26.55
N ALA A 402 -25.96 8.37 -25.33
CA ALA A 402 -27.24 7.78 -24.99
C ALA A 402 -28.39 8.80 -25.07
N VAL A 403 -28.15 10.07 -24.76
CA VAL A 403 -29.14 11.15 -24.96
C VAL A 403 -29.37 11.40 -26.45
N ALA A 404 -28.31 11.43 -27.27
CA ALA A 404 -28.43 11.59 -28.72
C ALA A 404 -29.24 10.46 -29.36
N TRP A 405 -28.94 9.21 -29.02
CA TRP A 405 -29.70 8.03 -29.46
C TRP A 405 -31.18 8.11 -29.10
N ARG A 406 -31.49 8.50 -27.84
CA ARG A 406 -32.88 8.68 -27.40
C ARG A 406 -33.60 9.80 -28.14
N ARG A 407 -32.90 10.83 -28.64
CA ARG A 407 -33.50 11.88 -29.50
C ARG A 407 -33.82 11.31 -30.87
N MET A 408 -32.84 10.63 -31.51
CA MET A 408 -33.03 10.01 -32.83
C MET A 408 -34.21 9.03 -32.85
N LEU A 409 -34.34 8.16 -31.82
CA LEU A 409 -35.46 7.22 -31.74
C LEU A 409 -36.83 7.92 -31.61
N ARG A 410 -36.90 9.05 -30.88
CA ARG A 410 -38.11 9.85 -30.77
C ARG A 410 -38.47 10.50 -32.11
N ASP A 411 -37.48 11.03 -32.82
CA ASP A 411 -37.71 11.65 -34.14
C ASP A 411 -38.13 10.60 -35.17
N ALA A 412 -37.52 9.41 -35.15
CA ALA A 412 -37.94 8.29 -35.99
C ALA A 412 -39.38 7.85 -35.70
N ARG A 413 -39.79 7.81 -34.42
CA ARG A 413 -41.17 7.50 -34.03
C ARG A 413 -42.15 8.56 -34.55
N ARG A 414 -41.84 9.85 -34.37
CA ARG A 414 -42.63 10.96 -34.91
C ARG A 414 -42.75 10.90 -36.43
N GLY A 415 -41.66 10.56 -37.12
CA GLY A 415 -41.65 10.37 -38.57
C GLY A 415 -42.60 9.26 -39.03
N ARG A 416 -42.62 8.11 -38.32
CA ARG A 416 -43.58 7.03 -38.59
C ARG A 416 -45.02 7.46 -38.34
N GLU A 417 -45.28 8.16 -37.24
CA GLU A 417 -46.63 8.68 -36.93
C GLU A 417 -47.13 9.67 -38.00
N LEU A 418 -46.25 10.54 -38.50
CA LEU A 418 -46.55 11.44 -39.62
C LEU A 418 -46.85 10.67 -40.92
N ALA A 419 -46.01 9.70 -41.27
CA ALA A 419 -46.22 8.87 -42.46
C ALA A 419 -47.51 8.06 -42.38
N GLN A 420 -47.89 7.58 -41.20
CA GLN A 420 -49.17 6.91 -40.97
C GLN A 420 -50.34 7.87 -41.22
N ARG A 421 -50.32 9.08 -40.63
CA ARG A 421 -51.37 10.09 -40.86
C ARG A 421 -51.54 10.44 -42.33
N VAL A 422 -50.44 10.63 -43.06
CA VAL A 422 -50.48 10.92 -44.51
C VAL A 422 -51.11 9.77 -45.28
N ARG A 423 -50.78 8.52 -44.91
CA ARG A 423 -51.37 7.33 -45.53
C ARG A 423 -52.86 7.22 -45.26
N ASP A 424 -53.28 7.45 -44.01
CA ASP A 424 -54.68 7.39 -43.62
C ASP A 424 -55.49 8.48 -44.34
N GLU A 425 -54.97 9.73 -44.43
CA GLU A 425 -55.63 10.81 -45.16
C GLU A 425 -55.71 10.55 -46.67
N LEU A 426 -54.69 9.94 -47.27
CA LEU A 426 -54.72 9.50 -48.67
C LEU A 426 -55.76 8.39 -48.89
N ALA A 427 -55.85 7.43 -47.98
CA ALA A 427 -56.84 6.36 -48.01
C ALA A 427 -58.26 6.92 -47.92
N ASP A 428 -58.51 7.88 -47.01
CA ASP A 428 -59.79 8.56 -46.87
C ASP A 428 -60.17 9.35 -48.13
N ARG A 429 -59.21 10.07 -48.74
CA ARG A 429 -59.43 10.79 -50.01
C ARG A 429 -59.76 9.83 -51.14
N LEU A 430 -59.06 8.70 -51.26
CA LEU A 430 -59.33 7.68 -52.26
C LEU A 430 -60.72 7.03 -52.04
N ALA A 431 -61.08 6.72 -50.80
CA ALA A 431 -62.40 6.22 -50.46
C ALA A 431 -63.50 7.23 -50.83
N GLY A 432 -63.28 8.52 -50.57
CA GLY A 432 -64.18 9.60 -50.98
C GLY A 432 -64.37 9.70 -52.50
N VAL A 433 -63.30 9.58 -53.29
CA VAL A 433 -63.36 9.55 -54.76
C VAL A 433 -64.13 8.33 -55.26
N VAL A 434 -63.92 7.16 -54.66
CA VAL A 434 -64.60 5.90 -55.05
C VAL A 434 -66.10 5.94 -54.73
N MET A 435 -66.49 6.50 -53.57
CA MET A 435 -67.89 6.71 -53.21
C MET A 435 -68.60 7.73 -54.11
N GLY A 436 -67.88 8.74 -54.62
CA GLY A 436 -68.41 9.71 -55.59
C GLY A 436 -68.61 9.16 -57.00
N VAL A 437 -67.97 8.04 -57.36
CA VAL A 437 -68.01 7.42 -58.70
C VAL A 437 -68.88 6.16 -58.75
N GLY A 438 -69.42 5.68 -57.62
CA GLY A 438 -70.44 4.62 -57.60
C GLY A 438 -69.93 3.20 -57.87
N GLY A 439 -68.77 2.83 -57.34
CA GLY A 439 -68.27 1.45 -57.37
C GLY A 439 -67.72 0.99 -56.02
N HIS A 440 -68.05 -0.22 -55.58
CA HIS A 440 -67.55 -0.81 -54.34
C HIS A 440 -66.23 -1.55 -54.59
N ILE A 441 -65.16 -1.19 -53.87
CA ILE A 441 -63.88 -1.89 -53.88
C ILE A 441 -63.64 -2.50 -52.50
N ASP A 442 -63.34 -3.80 -52.46
CA ASP A 442 -62.96 -4.55 -51.26
C ASP A 442 -61.55 -4.14 -50.81
N THR A 443 -61.51 -3.13 -49.94
CA THR A 443 -60.28 -2.60 -49.34
C THR A 443 -59.58 -3.62 -48.44
N GLY A 444 -60.32 -4.55 -47.82
CA GLY A 444 -59.75 -5.63 -47.01
C GLY A 444 -58.94 -6.60 -47.86
N GLY A 445 -59.50 -7.03 -49.00
CA GLY A 445 -58.80 -7.91 -49.95
C GLY A 445 -57.61 -7.27 -50.67
N LEU A 446 -57.53 -5.94 -50.71
CA LEU A 446 -56.39 -5.22 -51.29
C LEU A 446 -55.26 -5.02 -50.27
N ILE A 447 -55.62 -4.69 -49.02
CA ILE A 447 -54.67 -4.59 -47.90
C ILE A 447 -54.03 -5.95 -47.62
N SER A 448 -54.81 -7.04 -47.53
CA SER A 448 -54.25 -8.38 -47.30
C SER A 448 -53.37 -8.86 -48.46
N ARG A 449 -53.63 -8.43 -49.70
CA ARG A 449 -52.76 -8.75 -50.85
C ARG A 449 -51.45 -7.98 -50.80
N LEU A 450 -51.50 -6.70 -50.42
CA LEU A 450 -50.30 -5.88 -50.26
C LEU A 450 -49.45 -6.34 -49.07
N GLU A 451 -50.07 -6.73 -47.94
CA GLU A 451 -49.35 -7.28 -46.79
C GLU A 451 -48.70 -8.64 -47.10
N ALA A 452 -49.39 -9.51 -47.85
CA ALA A 452 -48.84 -10.80 -48.30
C ALA A 452 -47.69 -10.66 -49.29
N THR A 453 -47.73 -9.65 -50.18
CA THR A 453 -46.58 -9.36 -51.07
C THR A 453 -45.42 -8.75 -50.31
N PHE A 454 -45.70 -7.90 -49.31
CA PHE A 454 -44.66 -7.30 -48.47
C PHE A 454 -43.93 -8.32 -47.58
N THR A 455 -44.65 -9.31 -47.04
CA THR A 455 -44.05 -10.40 -46.24
C THR A 455 -43.23 -11.35 -47.12
N ALA A 456 -43.71 -11.67 -48.32
CA ALA A 456 -42.97 -12.50 -49.27
C ALA A 456 -41.68 -11.84 -49.79
N GLU A 457 -41.66 -10.51 -49.97
CA GLU A 457 -40.46 -9.77 -50.39
C GLU A 457 -39.42 -9.61 -49.26
N ILE A 458 -39.86 -9.53 -48.00
CA ILE A 458 -38.96 -9.49 -46.84
C ILE A 458 -38.29 -10.87 -46.61
N ASP A 459 -39.01 -11.97 -46.79
CA ASP A 459 -38.46 -13.33 -46.63
C ASP A 459 -37.59 -13.79 -47.82
N ALA A 460 -37.66 -13.11 -48.97
CA ALA A 460 -36.86 -13.40 -50.17
C ALA A 460 -35.56 -12.58 -50.28
N ALA A 461 -35.35 -11.58 -49.41
CA ALA A 461 -34.12 -10.80 -49.39
C ALA A 461 -33.01 -11.57 -48.63
N PRO A 462 -31.80 -11.77 -49.21
CA PRO A 462 -30.71 -12.42 -48.51
C PRO A 462 -30.20 -11.55 -47.34
N PRO A 463 -29.63 -12.16 -46.28
CA PRO A 463 -29.28 -11.49 -45.02
C PRO A 463 -28.21 -10.40 -45.14
#